data_AF-A0A811QGF5-F1
#
_entry.id   AF-A0A811QGF5-F1
#
_cell.length_a   1.000
_cell.length_b   1.000
_cell.length_c   1.000
_cell.angle_alpha   90.00
_cell.angle_beta   90.00
_cell.angle_gamma   90.00
#
_symmetry.space_group_name_H-M   'P 1'
#
loop_
_entity.id
_entity.type
_entity.pdbx_description
1 polymer ?
#
loop_
_entity_poly.entity_id
_entity_poly.type
_entity_poly.pdbx_seq_one_letter_code
_entity_poly.pdbx_strand_id
1 'polypeptide(L)'
;MAGGSSAEHQLLSRIAAGDGHGENSSYFDGWKAYEMNPFDLRRNRDGVIQMGLAENQLSLDLIEQWIMEHPEASICTAQGASEFRRIANYQDYHGLKEFREFSP
;
A
#
# COMPACT_ATOMS: atom_id res chain seq x y z
N MET A 1 20.23 19.41 -48.48
CA MET A 1 20.29 19.71 -47.03
C MET A 1 18.89 19.55 -46.46
N ALA A 2 18.46 18.33 -46.18
CA ALA A 2 17.17 18.03 -45.55
C ALA A 2 17.49 17.36 -44.21
N GLY A 3 17.61 18.16 -43.16
CA GLY A 3 17.73 17.68 -41.79
C GLY A 3 16.35 17.29 -41.28
N GLY A 4 15.88 16.10 -41.65
CA GLY A 4 14.69 15.51 -41.06
C GLY A 4 14.97 15.17 -39.60
N SER A 5 14.52 16.02 -38.68
CA SER A 5 14.49 15.69 -37.26
C SER A 5 13.46 14.59 -37.07
N SER A 6 13.97 13.39 -36.80
CA SER A 6 13.26 12.20 -36.35
C SER A 6 12.13 12.57 -35.38
N ALA A 7 10.88 12.47 -35.84
CA ALA A 7 9.74 12.39 -34.95
C ALA A 7 9.84 11.02 -34.25
N GLU A 8 10.49 10.98 -33.08
CA GLU A 8 10.40 9.83 -32.20
C GLU A 8 8.91 9.59 -31.93
N HIS A 9 8.40 8.45 -32.39
CA HIS A 9 7.10 7.95 -31.98
C HIS A 9 7.15 7.79 -30.45
N GLN A 10 6.60 8.76 -29.71
CA GLN A 10 6.37 8.63 -28.27
C GLN A 10 5.42 7.44 -28.05
N LEU A 11 5.99 6.27 -27.76
CA LEU A 11 5.27 5.02 -27.47
C LEU A 11 4.51 5.09 -26.13
N LEU A 12 4.85 6.07 -25.29
CA LEU A 12 4.31 6.25 -23.95
C LEU A 12 3.45 7.51 -23.87
N SER A 13 2.43 7.48 -23.02
CA SER A 13 1.62 8.67 -22.71
C SER A 13 2.45 9.72 -21.96
N ARG A 14 2.04 10.99 -22.02
CA ARG A 14 2.69 12.08 -21.26
C ARG A 14 2.72 11.85 -19.74
N ILE A 15 1.74 11.12 -19.21
CA ILE A 15 1.69 10.75 -17.79
C ILE A 15 2.75 9.69 -17.50
N ALA A 16 2.83 8.64 -18.33
CA ALA A 16 3.80 7.55 -18.16
C ALA A 16 5.25 7.99 -18.40
N ALA A 17 5.48 8.96 -19.29
CA ALA A 17 6.79 9.54 -19.56
C ALA A 17 7.11 10.77 -18.70
N GLY A 18 6.20 11.20 -17.82
CA GLY A 18 6.36 12.37 -16.96
C GLY A 18 6.98 12.03 -15.60
N ASP A 19 7.45 13.05 -14.88
CA ASP A 19 8.01 12.92 -13.52
C ASP A 19 6.93 13.12 -12.43
N GLY A 20 5.76 12.47 -12.60
CA GLY A 20 4.62 12.64 -11.70
C GLY A 20 4.86 12.10 -10.29
N HIS A 21 5.79 11.15 -10.15
CA HIS A 21 6.23 10.63 -8.86
C HIS A 21 7.04 11.66 -8.07
N GLY A 22 7.78 12.55 -8.75
CA GLY A 22 8.50 13.65 -8.11
C GLY A 22 9.59 13.21 -7.14
N GLU A 23 10.02 11.95 -7.20
CA GLU A 23 11.05 11.37 -6.32
C GLU A 23 12.40 12.08 -6.43
N ASN A 24 12.61 12.82 -7.52
CA ASN A 24 13.77 13.70 -7.72
C ASN A 24 13.70 15.01 -6.91
N SER A 25 12.56 15.31 -6.28
CA SER A 25 12.39 16.47 -5.43
C SER A 25 13.10 16.30 -4.08
N SER A 26 13.60 17.40 -3.53
CA SER A 26 14.26 17.42 -2.22
C SER A 26 13.33 17.06 -1.06
N TYR A 27 12.00 17.11 -1.25
CA TYR A 27 11.04 16.64 -0.25
C TYR A 27 11.19 15.13 0.07
N PHE A 28 11.79 14.34 -0.84
CA PHE A 28 12.03 12.91 -0.64
C PHE A 28 13.40 12.59 -0.05
N ASP A 29 14.28 13.58 0.15
CA ASP A 29 15.64 13.33 0.63
C ASP A 29 15.65 12.69 2.03
N GLY A 30 14.73 13.11 2.91
CA GLY A 30 14.57 12.49 4.23
C GLY A 30 14.11 11.03 4.17
N TRP A 31 13.22 10.71 3.21
CA TRP A 31 12.74 9.35 2.99
C TRP A 31 13.88 8.44 2.48
N LYS A 32 14.65 8.91 1.50
CA LYS A 32 15.84 8.18 0.99
C LYS A 32 16.89 7.98 2.07
N ALA A 33 17.11 8.98 2.92
CA ALA A 33 18.04 8.85 4.04
C ALA A 33 17.60 7.76 5.04
N TYR A 34 16.30 7.66 5.32
CA TYR A 34 15.74 6.58 6.10
C TYR A 34 15.92 5.21 5.43
N GLU A 35 15.60 5.07 4.14
CA GLU A 35 15.77 3.80 3.41
C GLU A 35 17.23 3.32 3.36
N MET A 36 18.19 4.24 3.21
CA MET A 36 19.62 3.90 3.15
C MET A 36 20.21 3.55 4.51
N ASN A 37 19.70 4.13 5.61
CA ASN A 37 20.26 3.96 6.94
C ASN A 37 19.17 3.87 8.01
N PRO A 38 18.30 2.84 7.99
CA PRO A 38 17.20 2.74 8.92
C PRO A 38 17.69 2.41 10.33
N PHE A 39 17.09 3.04 11.32
CA PHE A 39 17.36 2.73 12.73
C PHE A 39 16.93 1.31 13.10
N ASP A 40 17.79 0.61 13.84
CA ASP A 40 17.49 -0.67 14.49
C ASP A 40 18.15 -0.72 15.88
N LEU A 41 17.37 -1.06 16.91
CA LEU A 41 17.81 -1.08 18.31
C LEU A 41 19.01 -2.02 18.58
N ARG A 42 19.19 -3.05 17.76
CA ARG A 42 20.23 -4.08 17.94
C ARG A 42 21.35 -3.96 16.91
N ARG A 43 21.02 -3.58 15.68
CA ARG A 43 21.90 -3.65 14.51
C ARG A 43 22.38 -2.29 14.03
N ASN A 44 21.64 -1.21 14.31
CA ASN A 44 21.94 0.11 13.79
C ASN A 44 21.33 1.23 14.65
N ARG A 45 21.94 1.50 15.81
CA ARG A 45 21.42 2.51 16.76
C ARG A 45 21.62 3.96 16.30
N ASP A 46 22.51 4.17 15.33
CA ASP A 46 22.80 5.48 14.75
C ASP A 46 22.01 5.72 13.45
N GLY A 47 21.12 4.78 13.09
CA GLY A 47 20.25 4.92 11.93
C GLY A 47 19.18 5.99 12.13
N VAL A 48 18.54 6.37 11.02
CA VAL A 48 17.46 7.34 10.96
C VAL A 48 16.18 6.70 11.52
N ILE A 49 15.54 7.36 12.48
CA ILE A 49 14.26 6.94 13.05
C ILE A 49 13.13 7.48 12.16
N GLN A 50 12.21 6.60 11.75
CA GLN A 50 11.07 7.00 10.94
C GLN A 50 10.04 7.76 11.79
N MET A 51 9.85 9.04 11.47
CA MET A 51 8.83 9.91 12.08
C MET A 51 7.96 10.61 11.02
N GLY A 52 8.18 10.32 9.73
CA GLY A 52 7.47 10.96 8.61
C GLY A 52 6.19 10.25 8.18
N LEU A 53 5.91 9.05 8.69
CA LEU A 53 4.71 8.26 8.38
C LEU A 53 3.64 8.42 9.45
N ALA A 54 2.43 8.77 9.01
CA ALA A 54 1.25 8.80 9.86
C ALA A 54 0.64 7.38 9.98
N GLU A 55 1.33 6.50 10.71
CA GLU A 55 0.89 5.12 10.96
C GLU A 55 0.47 4.92 12.43
N ASN A 56 -0.59 4.14 12.64
CA ASN A 56 -1.03 3.75 13.98
C ASN A 56 -0.72 2.28 14.25
N GLN A 57 0.26 2.02 15.10
CA GLN A 57 0.65 0.67 15.53
C GLN A 57 0.25 0.37 16.98
N LEU A 58 -0.45 1.28 17.67
CA LEU A 58 -0.70 1.20 19.12
C LEU A 58 -1.77 0.18 19.52
N SER A 59 -2.56 -0.31 18.58
CA SER A 59 -3.74 -1.14 18.86
C SER A 59 -3.85 -2.36 17.96
N LEU A 60 -2.72 -2.76 17.36
CA LEU A 60 -2.66 -3.94 16.50
C LEU A 60 -2.89 -5.23 17.29
N ASP A 61 -2.44 -5.28 18.55
CA ASP A 61 -2.66 -6.39 19.47
C ASP A 61 -4.16 -6.72 19.66
N LEU A 62 -5.00 -5.69 19.78
CA LEU A 62 -6.45 -5.86 19.90
C LEU A 62 -7.07 -6.48 18.64
N ILE A 63 -6.61 -6.04 17.47
CA ILE A 63 -7.08 -6.55 16.18
C ILE A 63 -6.60 -8.00 15.97
N GLU A 64 -5.33 -8.28 16.29
CA GLU A 64 -4.75 -9.62 16.22
C GLU A 64 -5.49 -10.60 17.11
N GLN A 65 -5.76 -10.23 18.37
CA GLN A 65 -6.52 -11.05 19.30
C GLN A 65 -7.93 -11.33 18.76
N TRP A 66 -8.63 -10.30 18.27
CA TRP A 66 -9.99 -10.47 17.73
C TRP A 66 -10.00 -11.43 16.52
N ILE A 67 -9.03 -11.35 15.62
CA ILE A 67 -8.92 -12.26 14.47
C ILE A 67 -8.69 -13.71 14.93
N MET A 68 -7.90 -13.93 15.97
CA MET A 68 -7.68 -15.28 16.52
C MET A 68 -8.94 -15.86 17.17
N GLU A 69 -9.77 -15.02 17.79
CA GLU A 69 -11.03 -15.42 18.42
C GLU A 69 -12.18 -15.61 17.41
N HIS A 70 -12.09 -14.98 16.22
CA HIS A 70 -13.11 -15.00 15.16
C HIS A 70 -12.58 -15.55 13.82
N PRO A 71 -12.17 -16.83 13.74
CA PRO A 71 -11.62 -17.40 12.51
C PRO A 71 -12.61 -17.35 11.33
N GLU A 72 -13.92 -17.43 11.58
CA GLU A 72 -14.98 -17.34 10.56
C GLU A 72 -15.00 -16.02 9.79
N ALA A 73 -14.47 -14.94 10.36
CA ALA A 73 -14.45 -13.62 9.73
C ALA A 73 -13.43 -13.53 8.57
N SER A 74 -12.51 -14.50 8.45
CA SER A 74 -11.46 -14.51 7.43
C SER A 74 -11.66 -15.64 6.43
N ILE A 75 -11.70 -15.30 5.14
CA ILE A 75 -11.73 -16.29 4.04
C ILE A 75 -10.47 -17.16 3.96
N CYS A 76 -9.41 -16.78 4.67
CA CYS A 76 -8.16 -17.51 4.74
C CYS A 76 -8.16 -18.62 5.81
N THR A 77 -9.28 -18.84 6.51
CA THR A 77 -9.46 -19.95 7.47
C THR A 77 -10.41 -21.01 6.92
N ALA A 78 -10.36 -22.21 7.50
CA ALA A 78 -11.29 -23.29 7.13
C ALA A 78 -12.76 -22.91 7.43
N GLN A 79 -12.98 -22.12 8.48
CA GLN A 79 -14.29 -21.67 8.95
C GLN A 79 -14.90 -20.60 8.04
N GLY A 80 -14.08 -19.71 7.46
CA GLY A 80 -14.53 -18.67 6.53
C GLY A 80 -14.52 -19.07 5.05
N ALA A 81 -13.93 -20.22 4.69
CA ALA A 81 -13.75 -20.65 3.31
C ALA A 81 -15.07 -20.81 2.51
N SER A 82 -16.20 -21.05 3.17
CA SER A 82 -17.51 -21.14 2.49
C SER A 82 -17.90 -19.84 1.79
N GLU A 83 -17.46 -18.70 2.30
CA GLU A 83 -17.73 -17.38 1.74
C GLU A 83 -16.87 -17.06 0.51
N PHE A 84 -15.81 -17.84 0.26
CA PHE A 84 -14.85 -17.58 -0.82
C PHE A 84 -15.52 -17.42 -2.17
N ARG A 85 -16.43 -18.33 -2.54
CA ARG A 85 -17.12 -18.28 -3.84
C ARG A 85 -18.00 -17.04 -3.99
N ARG A 86 -18.56 -16.53 -2.88
CA ARG A 86 -19.38 -15.31 -2.86
C ARG A 86 -18.52 -14.07 -3.03
N ILE A 87 -17.39 -14.01 -2.33
CA ILE A 87 -16.53 -12.81 -2.24
C ILE A 87 -15.56 -12.70 -3.43
N ALA A 88 -14.95 -13.80 -3.87
CA ALA A 88 -13.86 -13.78 -4.85
C ALA A 88 -14.25 -13.19 -6.22
N ASN A 89 -15.51 -13.38 -6.64
CA ASN A 89 -16.04 -12.84 -7.88
C ASN A 89 -17.00 -11.65 -7.65
N TYR A 90 -17.02 -11.08 -6.45
CA TYR A 90 -17.86 -9.92 -6.18
C TYR A 90 -17.26 -8.69 -6.85
N GLN A 91 -18.03 -8.02 -7.71
CA GLN A 91 -17.57 -6.92 -8.57
C GLN A 91 -18.51 -5.70 -8.53
N ASP A 92 -19.53 -5.70 -7.68
CA ASP A 92 -20.41 -4.54 -7.54
C ASP A 92 -19.61 -3.37 -6.94
N TYR A 93 -19.58 -2.26 -7.67
CA TYR A 93 -18.83 -1.07 -7.30
C TYR A 93 -19.38 -0.38 -6.03
N HIS A 94 -20.61 -0.67 -5.62
CA HIS A 94 -21.12 -0.18 -4.34
C HIS A 94 -20.46 -0.88 -3.14
N GLY A 95 -19.87 -2.06 -3.32
CA GLY A 95 -19.32 -2.87 -2.24
C GLY A 95 -20.38 -3.64 -1.45
N LEU A 96 -19.91 -4.60 -0.65
CA LEU A 96 -20.74 -5.48 0.18
C LEU A 96 -21.68 -4.67 1.07
N LYS A 97 -22.96 -5.06 1.09
CA LYS A 97 -23.99 -4.36 1.87
C LYS A 97 -23.66 -4.41 3.35
N GLU A 98 -23.22 -5.57 3.82
CA GLU A 98 -22.80 -5.87 5.20
C GLU A 98 -21.57 -5.06 5.63
N PHE A 99 -20.74 -4.60 4.66
CA PHE A 99 -19.60 -3.73 4.95
C PHE A 99 -20.00 -2.25 5.07
N ARG A 100 -21.08 -1.85 4.39
CA ARG A 100 -21.56 -0.46 4.39
C ARG A 100 -22.57 -0.16 5.49
N GLU A 101 -23.31 -1.17 5.92
CA GLU A 101 -24.34 -1.03 6.93
C GLU A 101 -23.80 -1.46 8.29
N PHE A 102 -24.00 -0.62 9.31
CA PHE A 102 -23.75 -1.01 10.69
C PHE A 102 -24.87 -1.95 11.16
N SER A 103 -24.52 -3.18 11.54
CA SER A 103 -25.46 -4.09 12.21
C SER A 103 -25.36 -3.84 13.73
N PRO A 104 -26.43 -3.38 14.41
CA PRO A 104 -26.42 -3.10 15.85
C PRO A 104 -26.41 -4.36 16.71
#